data_AF-A0A2H6K238-F1
#
_entry.id   AF-A0A2H6K238-F1
#
_cell.length_a   1.000
_cell.length_b   1.000
_cell.length_c   1.000
_cell.angle_alpha   90.00
_cell.angle_beta   90.00
_cell.angle_gamma   90.00
#
_symmetry.space_group_name_H-M   'P 1'
#
loop_
_entity.id
_entity.type
_entity.pdbx_description
1 polymer ?
#
loop_
_entity_poly.entity_id
_entity_poly.type
_entity_poly.pdbx_seq_one_letter_code
_entity_poly.pdbx_strand_id
1 'polypeptide(L)'
;MGKYKTSFTKKIMMMDKEDNDIIIPSSEDIIAINKTLGFNIINQGAVDFLIARIEAKTPKKDYKRQIATIAAILWFEIIRGHPFADGNKRTATEAMKLFLKKNNHRLNTTLGGLVYISMKIANNEISYQTLIDWIYERIENGNLH
;
A
#
# COMPACT_ATOMS: atom_id res chain seq x y z
N MET A 1 -4.66 -19.79 46.17
CA MET A 1 -4.99 -20.70 45.06
C MET A 1 -5.75 -19.92 43.98
N GLY A 2 -5.09 -19.56 42.88
CA GLY A 2 -5.71 -19.15 41.60
C GLY A 2 -6.32 -17.72 41.51
N LYS A 3 -6.25 -16.99 40.40
CA LYS A 3 -5.72 -17.29 39.06
C LYS A 3 -5.30 -15.98 38.38
N TYR A 4 -4.03 -15.93 38.00
CA TYR A 4 -3.49 -15.08 36.94
C TYR A 4 -4.23 -15.42 35.64
N LYS A 5 -5.16 -14.58 35.18
CA LYS A 5 -5.82 -14.78 33.88
C LYS A 5 -6.09 -13.51 33.07
N THR A 6 -5.55 -12.36 33.46
CA THR A 6 -5.80 -11.08 32.79
C THR A 6 -4.59 -10.51 32.03
N SER A 7 -3.44 -11.19 32.03
CA SER A 7 -2.22 -10.68 31.37
C SER A 7 -2.02 -11.20 29.94
N PHE A 8 -2.49 -12.42 29.61
CA PHE A 8 -2.21 -13.05 28.30
C PHE A 8 -2.93 -12.36 27.13
N THR A 9 -4.19 -11.97 27.29
CA THR A 9 -4.97 -11.31 26.22
C THR A 9 -4.47 -9.90 25.93
N LYS A 10 -4.00 -9.18 26.95
CA LYS A 10 -3.39 -7.85 26.77
C LYS A 10 -1.98 -7.95 26.17
N LYS A 11 -1.20 -8.98 26.54
CA LYS A 11 0.14 -9.24 25.98
C LYS A 11 0.11 -9.65 24.50
N ILE A 12 -0.96 -10.31 24.04
CA ILE A 12 -1.15 -10.62 22.61
C ILE A 12 -1.57 -9.37 21.80
N MET A 13 -2.34 -8.45 22.41
CA MET A 13 -2.66 -7.14 21.79
C MET A 13 -1.48 -6.15 21.85
N MET A 14 -0.55 -6.35 22.79
CA MET A 14 0.69 -5.57 22.95
C MET A 14 1.92 -6.33 22.45
N MET A 15 1.75 -7.21 21.46
CA MET A 15 2.83 -7.49 20.52
C MET A 15 2.94 -6.26 19.64
N ASP A 16 3.64 -5.26 20.16
CA ASP A 16 4.34 -4.29 19.34
C ASP A 16 5.03 -5.09 18.23
N LYS A 17 4.52 -4.95 17.00
CA LYS A 17 5.14 -5.47 15.78
C LYS A 17 6.39 -4.66 15.49
N GLU A 18 7.35 -4.69 16.42
CA GLU A 18 8.73 -4.36 16.16
C GLU A 18 9.32 -5.62 15.50
N ASP A 19 9.87 -5.47 14.28
CA ASP A 19 10.45 -6.53 13.43
C ASP A 19 9.53 -7.39 12.54
N ASN A 20 8.38 -6.88 12.09
CA ASN A 20 7.83 -7.41 10.83
C ASN A 20 8.45 -6.65 9.66
N ASP A 21 9.32 -7.31 8.90
CA ASP A 21 9.83 -6.79 7.63
C ASP A 21 8.66 -6.37 6.74
N ILE A 22 8.69 -5.12 6.28
CA ILE A 22 7.69 -4.60 5.35
C ILE A 22 7.90 -5.29 4.01
N ILE A 23 6.88 -6.02 3.55
CA ILE A 23 6.95 -6.78 2.30
C ILE A 23 6.47 -5.87 1.15
N ILE A 24 7.40 -5.37 0.35
CA ILE A 24 7.12 -4.56 -0.84
C ILE A 24 6.90 -5.52 -2.04
N PRO A 25 5.86 -5.31 -2.89
CA PRO A 25 5.72 -6.09 -4.12
C PRO A 25 6.89 -5.80 -5.08
N SER A 26 7.38 -6.83 -5.77
CA SER A 26 8.46 -6.65 -6.74
C SER A 26 7.95 -5.91 -7.99
N SER A 27 8.86 -5.48 -8.87
CA SER A 27 8.46 -4.91 -10.14
C SER A 27 7.73 -5.94 -11.02
N GLU A 28 8.13 -7.23 -10.96
CA GLU A 28 7.42 -8.32 -11.64
C GLU A 28 5.98 -8.47 -11.13
N ASP A 29 5.74 -8.36 -9.82
CA ASP A 29 4.38 -8.40 -9.26
C ASP A 29 3.52 -7.28 -9.86
N ILE A 30 4.04 -6.05 -9.90
CA ILE A 30 3.33 -4.88 -10.41
C ILE A 30 3.09 -4.99 -11.92
N ILE A 31 4.05 -5.52 -12.65
CA ILE A 31 3.94 -5.77 -14.09
C ILE A 31 2.91 -6.87 -14.36
N ALA A 32 2.90 -7.94 -13.57
CA ALA A 32 1.93 -9.02 -13.69
C ALA A 32 0.50 -8.51 -13.46
N ILE A 33 0.29 -7.59 -12.52
CA ILE A 33 -1.00 -6.90 -12.34
C ILE A 33 -1.42 -6.21 -13.65
N ASN A 34 -0.56 -5.42 -14.28
CA ASN A 34 -0.93 -4.71 -15.52
C ASN A 34 -1.27 -5.70 -16.66
N LYS A 35 -0.49 -6.77 -16.79
CA LYS A 35 -0.74 -7.83 -17.79
C LYS A 35 -2.07 -8.55 -17.55
N THR A 36 -2.40 -8.92 -16.31
CA THR A 36 -3.68 -9.58 -15.98
C THR A 36 -4.90 -8.69 -16.24
N LEU A 37 -4.71 -7.37 -16.28
CA LEU A 37 -5.74 -6.40 -16.67
C LEU A 37 -5.91 -6.28 -18.20
N GLY A 38 -5.11 -6.99 -19.00
CA GLY A 38 -5.17 -7.00 -20.46
C GLY A 38 -4.34 -5.91 -21.15
N PHE A 39 -3.37 -5.31 -20.46
CA PHE A 39 -2.54 -4.21 -20.97
C PHE A 39 -1.08 -4.61 -21.23
N ASN A 40 -0.39 -3.78 -22.03
CA ASN A 40 1.01 -3.94 -22.40
C ASN A 40 1.91 -2.94 -21.66
N ILE A 41 3.12 -3.39 -21.32
CA ILE A 41 4.17 -2.61 -20.65
C ILE A 41 4.76 -1.58 -21.61
N ILE A 42 5.05 -0.37 -21.12
CA ILE A 42 5.88 0.60 -21.85
C ILE A 42 7.28 0.71 -21.23
N ASN A 43 7.39 0.83 -19.91
CA ASN A 43 8.66 1.13 -19.27
C ASN A 43 8.85 0.37 -17.95
N GLN A 44 9.53 -0.78 -18.02
CA GLN A 44 9.89 -1.58 -16.84
C GLN A 44 10.84 -0.83 -15.90
N GLY A 45 11.83 -0.11 -16.44
CA GLY A 45 12.81 0.63 -15.63
C GLY A 45 12.20 1.71 -14.73
N ALA A 46 11.06 2.30 -15.13
CA ALA A 46 10.32 3.22 -14.27
C ALA A 46 9.72 2.53 -13.04
N VAL A 47 9.27 1.28 -13.17
CA VAL A 47 8.75 0.48 -12.06
C VAL A 47 9.91 0.03 -11.15
N ASP A 48 11.03 -0.39 -11.72
CA ASP A 48 12.22 -0.77 -10.95
C ASP A 48 12.75 0.40 -10.10
N PHE A 49 12.86 1.59 -10.70
CA PHE A 49 13.27 2.81 -9.99
C PHE A 49 12.30 3.20 -8.87
N LEU A 50 10.99 3.00 -9.07
CA LEU A 50 9.99 3.22 -8.03
C LEU A 50 10.24 2.33 -6.81
N ILE A 51 10.45 1.03 -7.02
CA ILE A 51 10.70 0.07 -5.93
C ILE A 51 11.97 0.42 -5.18
N ALA A 52 13.09 0.64 -5.89
CA ALA A 52 14.36 1.03 -5.27
C ALA A 52 14.24 2.31 -4.42
N ARG A 53 13.43 3.28 -4.87
CA ARG A 53 13.18 4.52 -4.11
C ARG A 53 12.35 4.27 -2.85
N ILE A 54 11.38 3.35 -2.88
CA ILE A 54 10.59 2.98 -1.69
C ILE A 54 11.52 2.37 -0.64
N GLU A 55 12.36 1.41 -1.05
CA GLU A 55 13.30 0.72 -0.17
C GLU A 55 14.31 1.68 0.46
N ALA A 56 14.84 2.64 -0.32
CA ALA A 56 15.84 3.59 0.17
C ALA A 56 15.28 4.68 1.10
N LYS A 57 13.99 5.02 1.02
CA LYS A 57 13.41 6.23 1.67
C LYS A 57 12.33 5.94 2.71
N THR A 58 12.11 4.70 3.10
CA THR A 58 11.07 4.39 4.09
C THR A 58 11.41 5.02 5.45
N PRO A 59 10.58 5.93 5.98
CA PRO A 59 10.91 6.69 7.19
C PRO A 59 10.83 5.83 8.46
N LYS A 60 11.70 6.09 9.43
CA LYS A 60 11.61 5.52 10.79
C LYS A 60 10.46 6.17 11.59
N LYS A 61 9.23 5.80 11.26
CA LYS A 61 7.98 6.14 12.00
C LYS A 61 7.33 4.86 12.55
N ASP A 62 6.20 4.97 13.25
CA ASP A 62 5.43 3.78 13.63
C ASP A 62 5.04 2.93 12.39
N TYR A 63 4.94 1.61 12.58
CA TYR A 63 4.71 0.64 11.51
C TYR A 63 3.50 1.00 10.64
N LYS A 64 2.37 1.37 11.24
CA LYS A 64 1.15 1.71 10.50
C LYS A 64 1.37 2.93 9.59
N ARG A 65 2.14 3.92 10.06
CA ARG A 65 2.48 5.09 9.25
C ARG A 65 3.42 4.76 8.10
N GLN A 66 4.34 3.81 8.27
CA GLN A 66 5.18 3.30 7.18
C GLN A 66 4.33 2.59 6.11
N ILE A 67 3.41 1.71 6.52
CA ILE A 67 2.45 1.06 5.61
C ILE A 67 1.64 2.11 4.83
N ALA A 68 1.09 3.12 5.52
CA ALA A 68 0.34 4.18 4.85
C ALA A 68 1.18 4.95 3.84
N THR A 69 2.45 5.21 4.18
CA THR A 69 3.39 5.94 3.32
C THR A 69 3.68 5.14 2.05
N ILE A 70 4.06 3.87 2.17
CA ILE A 70 4.41 3.03 1.02
C ILE A 70 3.19 2.79 0.12
N ALA A 71 2.01 2.56 0.71
CA ALA A 71 0.76 2.47 -0.03
C ALA A 71 0.48 3.76 -0.84
N ALA A 72 0.74 4.93 -0.27
CA ALA A 72 0.64 6.20 -0.97
C ALA A 72 1.70 6.34 -2.09
N ILE A 73 2.95 5.91 -1.86
CA ILE A 73 4.01 5.92 -2.90
C ILE A 73 3.54 5.11 -4.12
N LEU A 74 3.14 3.84 -3.90
CA LEU A 74 2.70 2.95 -4.98
C LEU A 74 1.52 3.55 -5.75
N TRP A 75 0.51 4.05 -5.04
CA TRP A 75 -0.70 4.56 -5.70
C TRP A 75 -0.44 5.86 -6.47
N PHE A 76 0.26 6.82 -5.85
CA PHE A 76 0.49 8.14 -6.43
C PHE A 76 1.46 8.09 -7.60
N GLU A 77 2.61 7.43 -7.41
CA GLU A 77 3.72 7.49 -8.36
C GLU A 77 3.45 6.64 -9.60
N ILE A 78 2.73 5.52 -9.49
CA ILE A 78 2.31 4.76 -10.67
C ILE A 78 1.28 5.56 -11.49
N ILE A 79 0.34 6.26 -10.83
CA ILE A 79 -0.63 7.10 -11.55
C ILE A 79 0.06 8.27 -12.25
N ARG A 80 0.95 8.98 -11.57
CA ARG A 80 1.60 10.19 -12.08
C ARG A 80 2.77 9.90 -13.02
N GLY A 81 3.48 8.78 -12.80
CA GLY A 81 4.64 8.38 -13.59
C GLY A 81 4.28 7.67 -14.90
N HIS A 82 3.03 7.24 -15.07
CA HIS A 82 2.53 6.57 -16.28
C HIS A 82 3.46 5.47 -16.85
N PRO A 83 3.92 4.49 -16.05
CA PRO A 83 4.86 3.47 -16.52
C PRO A 83 4.26 2.47 -17.53
N PHE A 84 2.93 2.44 -17.68
CA PHE A 84 2.19 1.55 -18.58
C PHE A 84 1.47 2.31 -19.69
N ALA A 85 1.18 1.63 -20.81
CA ALA A 85 0.43 2.18 -21.94
C ALA A 85 -0.98 2.58 -21.56
N ASP A 86 -1.64 1.70 -20.83
CA ASP A 86 -2.95 1.94 -20.24
C ASP A 86 -3.04 1.18 -18.92
N GLY A 87 -4.08 1.46 -18.15
CA GLY A 87 -4.34 0.79 -16.90
C GLY A 87 -3.54 1.36 -15.73
N ASN A 88 -2.83 2.48 -15.87
CA ASN A 88 -2.03 3.07 -14.78
C ASN A 88 -2.82 3.22 -13.47
N LYS A 89 -4.03 3.79 -13.51
CA LYS A 89 -4.90 3.92 -12.34
C LYS A 89 -5.31 2.59 -11.70
N ARG A 90 -5.69 1.62 -12.54
CA ARG A 90 -6.11 0.27 -12.10
C ARG A 90 -4.92 -0.50 -11.52
N THR A 91 -3.78 -0.45 -12.20
CA THR A 91 -2.53 -1.09 -11.77
C THR A 91 -2.03 -0.50 -10.46
N ALA A 92 -2.04 0.83 -10.32
CA ALA A 92 -1.66 1.51 -9.07
C ALA A 92 -2.56 1.11 -7.89
N THR A 93 -3.87 1.03 -8.13
CA THR A 93 -4.85 0.63 -7.12
C THR A 93 -4.61 -0.82 -6.67
N GLU A 94 -4.41 -1.74 -7.62
CA GLU A 94 -4.17 -3.14 -7.31
C GLU A 94 -2.77 -3.37 -6.70
N ALA A 95 -1.74 -2.64 -7.12
CA ALA A 95 -0.41 -2.68 -6.51
C ALA A 95 -0.45 -2.22 -5.05
N MET A 96 -1.16 -1.12 -4.76
CA MET A 96 -1.39 -0.64 -3.40
C MET A 96 -2.15 -1.69 -2.56
N LYS A 97 -3.21 -2.29 -3.10
CA LYS A 97 -3.98 -3.34 -2.40
C LYS A 97 -3.15 -4.60 -2.16
N LEU A 98 -2.34 -5.03 -3.12
CA LEU A 98 -1.43 -6.16 -2.98
C LEU A 98 -0.41 -5.90 -1.86
N PHE A 99 0.20 -4.72 -1.86
CA PHE A 99 1.12 -4.30 -0.79
C PHE A 99 0.45 -4.37 0.59
N LEU A 100 -0.74 -3.77 0.75
CA LEU A 100 -1.47 -3.83 2.02
C LEU A 100 -1.74 -5.28 2.42
N LYS A 101 -2.22 -6.11 1.49
CA LYS A 101 -2.50 -7.54 1.73
C LYS A 101 -1.25 -8.31 2.18
N LYS A 102 -0.10 -8.12 1.52
CA LYS A 102 1.17 -8.75 1.91
C LYS A 102 1.61 -8.37 3.33
N ASN A 103 1.17 -7.21 3.82
CA ASN A 103 1.47 -6.71 5.16
C ASN A 103 0.31 -6.89 6.15
N ASN A 104 -0.63 -7.81 5.88
CA ASN A 104 -1.79 -8.09 6.72
C ASN A 104 -2.67 -6.87 7.00
N HIS A 105 -2.79 -5.99 6.00
CA HIS A 105 -3.63 -4.81 6.03
C HIS A 105 -4.63 -4.82 4.87
N ARG A 106 -5.71 -4.06 5.06
CA ARG A 106 -6.62 -3.66 3.99
C ARG A 106 -6.97 -2.19 4.15
N LEU A 107 -7.49 -1.61 3.07
CA LEU A 107 -8.02 -0.26 3.08
C LEU A 107 -9.54 -0.31 3.22
N ASN A 108 -10.08 0.30 4.27
CA ASN A 108 -11.52 0.44 4.46
C ASN A 108 -12.08 1.56 3.58
N THR A 109 -12.46 1.20 2.36
CA THR A 109 -13.09 2.10 1.40
C THR A 109 -13.86 1.30 0.36
N THR A 110 -14.87 1.93 -0.26
CA THR A 110 -15.64 1.33 -1.35
C THR A 110 -14.87 1.42 -2.67
N LEU A 111 -15.31 0.65 -3.68
CA LEU A 111 -14.79 0.79 -5.04
C LEU A 111 -14.92 2.23 -5.56
N GLY A 112 -16.04 2.90 -5.29
CA GLY A 112 -16.24 4.30 -5.65
C GLY A 112 -15.22 5.22 -4.98
N GLY A 113 -14.86 4.96 -3.73
CA GLY A 113 -13.79 5.69 -3.03
C GLY A 113 -12.41 5.50 -3.68
N LEU A 114 -12.06 4.28 -4.09
CA LEU A 114 -10.82 4.00 -4.83
C LEU A 114 -10.77 4.75 -6.17
N VAL A 115 -11.88 4.75 -6.92
CA VAL A 115 -11.98 5.47 -8.20
C VAL A 115 -11.84 6.97 -7.97
N TYR A 116 -12.54 7.52 -6.97
CA TYR A 116 -12.48 8.94 -6.64
C TYR A 116 -11.06 9.39 -6.29
N ILE A 117 -10.36 8.68 -5.41
CA ILE A 117 -8.97 9.02 -5.05
C ILE A 117 -8.04 8.88 -6.25
N SER A 118 -8.18 7.83 -7.06
CA SER A 118 -7.38 7.66 -8.27
C SER A 118 -7.54 8.82 -9.25
N MET A 119 -8.77 9.37 -9.37
CA MET A 119 -9.05 10.55 -10.18
C MET A 119 -8.42 11.82 -9.58
N LYS A 120 -8.55 12.02 -8.26
CA LYS A 120 -7.90 13.14 -7.56
C LYS A 120 -6.38 13.14 -7.76
N ILE A 121 -5.74 11.98 -7.68
CA ILE A 121 -4.30 11.83 -7.95
C ILE A 121 -3.99 12.21 -9.40
N ALA A 122 -4.72 11.63 -10.37
CA ALA A 122 -4.50 11.89 -11.78
C ALA A 122 -4.62 13.38 -12.13
N ASN A 123 -5.60 14.06 -11.55
CA ASN A 123 -5.86 15.49 -11.77
C ASN A 123 -4.98 16.42 -10.92
N ASN A 124 -4.06 15.90 -10.10
CA ASN A 124 -3.25 16.69 -9.16
C ASN A 124 -4.08 17.49 -8.14
N GLU A 125 -5.22 16.94 -7.72
CA GLU A 125 -6.17 17.55 -6.79
C GLU A 125 -6.01 17.05 -5.34
N ILE A 126 -5.08 16.14 -5.10
CA ILE A 126 -4.72 15.65 -3.76
C ILE A 126 -3.21 15.67 -3.59
N SER A 127 -2.75 16.24 -2.48
CA SER A 127 -1.32 16.25 -2.17
C SER A 127 -0.87 14.89 -1.63
N TYR A 128 0.42 14.63 -1.78
CA TYR A 128 1.04 13.41 -1.30
C TYR A 128 0.79 13.16 0.20
N GLN A 129 0.96 14.20 1.02
CA GLN A 129 0.73 14.16 2.46
C GLN A 129 -0.74 13.85 2.80
N THR A 130 -1.69 14.50 2.10
CA THR A 130 -3.13 14.27 2.30
C THR A 130 -3.51 12.83 1.97
N LEU A 131 -2.93 12.25 0.91
CA LEU A 131 -3.15 10.86 0.56
C LEU A 131 -2.65 9.90 1.66
N ILE A 132 -1.46 10.15 2.22
CA ILE A 132 -0.94 9.34 3.33
C ILE A 132 -1.88 9.38 4.53
N ASP A 133 -2.33 10.58 4.92
CA ASP A 133 -3.24 10.76 6.05
C ASP A 133 -4.59 10.05 5.79
N TRP A 134 -5.15 10.21 4.59
CA TRP A 134 -6.37 9.54 4.18
C TRP A 134 -6.27 8.00 4.23
N ILE A 135 -5.14 7.44 3.81
CA ILE A 135 -4.85 6.01 3.88
C ILE A 135 -4.67 5.57 5.35
N TYR A 136 -3.88 6.32 6.13
CA TYR A 136 -3.60 6.01 7.53
C TYR A 136 -4.86 5.88 8.38
N GLU A 137 -5.84 6.78 8.17
CA GLU A 137 -7.15 6.73 8.82
C GLU A 137 -7.98 5.50 8.46
N ARG A 138 -7.73 4.88 7.28
CA ARG A 138 -8.54 3.80 6.71
C ARG A 138 -7.83 2.45 6.66
N ILE A 139 -6.58 2.37 7.10
CA ILE A 139 -5.88 1.09 7.24
C ILE A 139 -6.47 0.32 8.42
N GLU A 140 -6.88 -0.91 8.15
CA GLU A 140 -7.33 -1.88 9.13
C GLU A 140 -6.53 -3.18 8.99
N ASN A 141 -6.52 -3.99 10.04
CA ASN A 141 -5.93 -5.33 9.97
C ASN A 141 -6.73 -6.19 8.99
N GLY A 142 -6.05 -6.83 8.06
CA GLY A 142 -6.63 -7.84 7.18
C GLY A 142 -7.06 -9.04 8.04
N ASN A 143 -8.36 -9.27 8.20
CA ASN A 143 -8.83 -10.53 8.75
C ASN A 143 -8.55 -11.59 7.68
N LEU A 144 -7.51 -12.38 7.89
CA LEU A 144 -7.38 -13.67 7.21
C LEU A 144 -8.46 -14.56 7.82
N HIS A 145 -9.57 -14.74 7.09
CA HIS A 145 -10.48 -15.85 7.32
C HIS A 145 -9.87 -17.12 6.72
#